data_AF-A0A2N5Z6U4-F1
#
_entry.id   AF-A0A2N5Z6U4-F1
#
_cell.length_a   1.000
_cell.length_b   1.000
_cell.length_c   1.000
_cell.angle_alpha   90.00
_cell.angle_beta   90.00
_cell.angle_gamma   90.00
#
_symmetry.space_group_name_H-M   'P 1'
#
loop_
_entity.id
_entity.type
_entity.pdbx_description
1 polymer ?
#
loop_
_entity_poly.entity_id
_entity_poly.type
_entity_poly.pdbx_seq_one_letter_code
_entity_poly.pdbx_strand_id
1 'polypeptide(L)'
;MAFILVLAGVIFYAFKMDFNQESIMHFGHYFEMFAIGAVFLFILVPNIARMWYFTVLKDKPKIKFGKYFKVLGSLFIHMFTQKQTLGCDESRSRWFLHLVLVFGYLTLLATTVALDWFGTDNSIIIALGYIEAFLVFSITIIFMLGRISKTREMSKFSQPSDIFFIVWLFLMGLTAFAVRLFIDLDLLTTNFWLYLAHLTILAQWAIIIVPFGKWTHFLYRSFAMYFEELKAQK
;
A
#
# COMPACT_ATOMS: atom_id res chain seq x y z
N MET A 1 -13.70 9.46 14.16
CA MET A 1 -13.18 10.84 14.32
C MET A 1 -12.03 11.14 13.36
N ALA A 2 -10.92 10.38 13.36
CA ALA A 2 -9.76 10.65 12.49
C ALA A 2 -10.08 10.77 10.99
N PHE A 3 -10.86 9.84 10.42
CA PHE A 3 -11.26 9.88 9.00
C PHE A 3 -12.02 11.16 8.61
N ILE A 4 -12.90 11.64 9.50
CA ILE A 4 -13.67 12.88 9.29
C ILE A 4 -12.75 14.09 9.38
N LEU A 5 -11.77 14.09 10.28
CA LEU A 5 -10.78 15.17 10.38
C LEU A 5 -9.92 15.26 9.11
N VAL A 6 -9.52 14.13 8.52
CA VAL A 6 -8.80 14.13 7.24
C VAL A 6 -9.66 14.70 6.12
N LEU A 7 -10.93 14.28 6.02
CA LEU A 7 -11.87 14.84 5.05
C LEU A 7 -12.03 16.36 5.23
N ALA A 8 -12.24 16.82 6.47
CA ALA A 8 -12.35 18.24 6.78
C ALA A 8 -11.08 19.01 6.41
N GLY A 9 -9.90 18.42 6.64
CA GLY A 9 -8.61 18.98 6.25
C GLY A 9 -8.45 19.13 4.74
N VAL A 10 -8.84 18.11 3.96
CA VAL A 10 -8.81 18.17 2.48
C VAL A 10 -9.78 19.23 1.96
N ILE A 11 -11.01 19.28 2.49
CA ILE A 11 -11.99 20.30 2.11
C ILE A 11 -11.49 21.70 2.46
N PHE A 12 -10.98 21.90 3.67
CA PHE A 12 -10.42 23.19 4.10
C PHE A 12 -9.26 23.63 3.22
N TYR A 13 -8.36 22.71 2.86
CA TYR A 13 -7.27 22.98 1.93
C TYR A 13 -7.77 23.37 0.53
N ALA A 14 -8.77 22.65 0.01
CA ALA A 14 -9.38 22.97 -1.28
C ALA A 14 -10.02 24.37 -1.29
N PHE A 15 -10.73 24.75 -0.22
CA PHE A 15 -11.26 26.11 -0.05
C PHE A 15 -10.15 27.16 0.00
N LYS A 16 -9.05 26.89 0.70
CA LYS A 16 -7.87 27.78 0.79
C LYS A 16 -7.18 28.01 -0.55
N MET A 17 -7.31 27.06 -1.48
CA MET A 17 -6.74 27.11 -2.83
C MET A 17 -7.77 27.54 -3.88
N ASP A 18 -8.92 28.07 -3.46
CA ASP A 18 -10.02 28.49 -4.34
C ASP A 18 -10.46 27.40 -5.34
N PHE A 19 -10.37 26.12 -4.94
CA PHE A 19 -10.61 24.96 -5.81
C PHE A 19 -9.77 24.95 -7.10
N ASN A 20 -8.58 25.56 -7.09
CA ASN A 20 -7.65 25.53 -8.20
C ASN A 20 -7.16 24.10 -8.46
N GLN A 21 -7.63 23.51 -9.57
CA GLN A 21 -7.37 22.11 -9.92
C GLN A 21 -5.88 21.79 -9.99
N GLU A 22 -5.10 22.58 -10.73
CA GLU A 22 -3.67 22.34 -10.96
C GLU A 22 -2.90 22.37 -9.63
N SER A 23 -3.15 23.38 -8.79
CA SER A 23 -2.48 23.53 -7.50
C SER A 23 -2.80 22.38 -6.54
N ILE A 24 -4.06 21.95 -6.50
CA ILE A 24 -4.50 20.87 -5.61
C ILE A 24 -4.01 19.51 -6.12
N MET A 25 -3.98 19.28 -7.44
CA MET A 25 -3.44 18.05 -8.03
C MET A 25 -1.94 17.92 -7.80
N HIS A 26 -1.21 19.03 -8.03
CA HIS A 26 0.22 19.11 -7.72
C HIS A 26 0.45 18.83 -6.23
N PHE A 27 -0.31 19.46 -5.33
CA PHE A 27 -0.23 19.16 -3.90
C PHE A 27 -0.49 17.68 -3.59
N GLY A 28 -1.50 17.06 -4.20
CA GLY A 28 -1.83 15.65 -3.99
C GLY A 28 -0.67 14.71 -4.32
N HIS A 29 0.02 14.95 -5.44
CA HIS A 29 1.21 14.20 -5.83
C HIS A 29 2.34 14.31 -4.80
N TYR A 30 2.70 15.54 -4.40
CA TYR A 30 3.73 15.75 -3.37
C TYR A 30 3.32 15.21 -2.01
N PHE A 31 2.05 15.34 -1.65
CA PHE A 31 1.51 14.78 -0.41
C PHE A 31 1.71 13.27 -0.37
N GLU A 32 1.41 12.55 -1.45
CA GLU A 32 1.62 11.10 -1.51
C GLU A 32 3.10 10.75 -1.30
N MET A 33 4.00 11.44 -2.00
CA MET A 33 5.45 11.25 -1.88
C MET A 33 5.95 11.49 -0.44
N PHE A 34 5.59 12.62 0.17
CA PHE A 34 6.01 12.97 1.52
C PHE A 34 5.36 12.06 2.58
N ALA A 35 4.09 11.68 2.41
CA ALA A 35 3.40 10.83 3.36
C ALA A 35 4.05 9.43 3.42
N ILE A 36 4.33 8.82 2.27
CA ILE A 36 5.03 7.53 2.21
C ILE A 36 6.43 7.66 2.80
N GLY A 37 7.20 8.67 2.38
CA GLY A 37 8.55 8.92 2.92
C GLY A 37 8.57 9.09 4.43
N ALA A 38 7.63 9.85 4.98
CA ALA A 38 7.50 10.07 6.42
C ALA A 38 7.12 8.78 7.17
N VAL A 39 6.18 7.99 6.67
CA VAL A 39 5.82 6.70 7.28
C VAL A 39 7.01 5.75 7.30
N PHE A 40 7.79 5.69 6.22
CA PHE A 40 9.02 4.91 6.20
C PHE A 40 10.05 5.40 7.21
N LEU A 41 10.35 6.70 7.20
CA LEU A 41 11.40 7.29 8.02
C LEU A 41 11.08 7.27 9.52
N PHE A 42 9.85 7.61 9.90
CA PHE A 42 9.49 7.82 11.31
C PHE A 42 8.80 6.62 11.96
N ILE A 43 8.23 5.69 11.18
CA ILE A 43 7.44 4.58 11.74
C ILE A 43 8.09 3.24 11.39
N LEU A 44 8.29 2.94 10.10
CA LEU A 44 8.71 1.60 9.68
C LEU A 44 10.18 1.33 9.99
N VAL A 45 11.08 2.24 9.63
CA VAL A 45 12.53 2.09 9.86
C VAL A 45 12.86 2.00 11.35
N PRO A 46 12.37 2.90 12.23
CA PRO A 46 12.65 2.79 13.66
C PRO A 46 12.13 1.49 14.27
N ASN A 47 10.97 0.99 13.84
CA ASN A 47 10.44 -0.28 14.33
C ASN A 47 11.24 -1.49 13.84
N ILE A 48 11.72 -1.48 12.58
CA ILE A 48 12.64 -2.51 12.07
C ILE A 48 13.96 -2.46 12.82
N ALA A 49 14.52 -1.28 13.06
CA ALA A 49 15.76 -1.10 13.83
C ALA A 49 15.59 -1.59 15.28
N ARG A 50 14.44 -1.31 15.90
CA ARG A 50 14.08 -1.84 17.22
C ARG A 50 13.98 -3.37 17.21
N MET A 51 13.32 -3.95 16.22
CA MET A 51 13.22 -5.41 16.08
C MET A 51 14.60 -6.04 15.89
N TRP A 52 15.45 -5.44 15.05
CA TRP A 52 16.82 -5.87 14.84
C TRP A 52 17.65 -5.81 16.13
N TYR A 53 17.53 -4.73 16.89
CA TYR A 53 18.20 -4.58 18.17
C TYR A 53 17.82 -5.70 19.14
N PHE A 54 16.52 -5.94 19.34
CA PHE A 54 16.04 -6.92 20.30
C PHE A 54 16.26 -8.37 19.88
N THR A 55 16.26 -8.67 18.58
CA THR A 55 16.37 -10.04 18.08
C THR A 55 17.80 -10.43 17.78
N VAL A 56 18.61 -9.53 17.21
CA VAL A 56 19.97 -9.82 16.76
C VAL A 56 20.99 -9.23 17.72
N LEU A 57 21.01 -7.91 17.94
CA LEU A 57 22.13 -7.26 18.65
C LEU A 57 22.18 -7.52 20.16
N LYS A 58 21.03 -7.63 20.83
CA LYS A 58 20.94 -7.73 22.29
C LYS A 58 21.78 -8.88 22.86
N ASP A 59 21.84 -10.00 22.15
CA ASP A 59 22.60 -11.20 22.55
C ASP A 59 24.09 -11.13 22.18
N LYS A 60 24.58 -9.97 21.69
CA LYS A 60 25.94 -9.72 21.20
C LYS A 60 26.50 -10.86 20.33
N PRO A 61 25.77 -11.33 19.30
CA PRO A 61 26.22 -12.47 18.52
C PRO A 61 27.42 -12.07 17.65
N LYS A 62 28.41 -12.97 17.50
CA LYS A 62 29.59 -12.78 16.66
C LYS A 62 29.29 -12.99 15.17
N ILE A 63 28.27 -12.30 14.65
CA ILE A 63 27.87 -12.42 13.24
C ILE A 63 28.77 -11.53 12.40
N LYS A 64 29.57 -12.14 11.51
CA LYS A 64 30.40 -11.40 10.56
C LYS A 64 29.52 -10.62 9.59
N PHE A 65 29.91 -9.39 9.25
CA PHE A 65 29.17 -8.52 8.33
C PHE A 65 28.83 -9.19 6.98
N GLY A 66 29.73 -10.00 6.41
CA GLY A 66 29.47 -10.73 5.16
C GLY A 66 28.28 -11.70 5.21
N LYS A 67 27.87 -12.18 6.40
CA LYS A 67 26.68 -13.04 6.55
C LYS A 67 25.38 -12.28 6.32
N TYR A 68 25.34 -10.98 6.60
CA TYR A 68 24.16 -10.15 6.35
C TYR A 68 23.79 -10.15 4.86
N PHE A 69 24.79 -10.00 3.99
CA PHE A 69 24.60 -10.05 2.53
C PHE A 69 24.32 -11.46 2.03
N LYS A 70 24.95 -12.48 2.61
CA LYS A 70 24.71 -13.88 2.23
C LYS A 70 23.25 -14.27 2.37
N VAL A 71 22.60 -13.82 3.44
CA VAL A 71 21.21 -14.15 3.77
C VAL A 71 20.21 -13.13 3.19
N LEU A 72 20.68 -11.99 2.68
CA LEU A 72 19.81 -10.92 2.19
C LEU A 72 18.84 -11.38 1.09
N GLY A 73 19.23 -12.36 0.27
CA GLY A 73 18.35 -12.94 -0.74
C GLY A 73 17.06 -13.54 -0.16
N SER A 74 17.12 -14.11 1.05
CA SER A 74 15.93 -14.70 1.67
C SER A 74 14.90 -13.65 2.07
N LEU A 75 15.33 -12.45 2.47
CA LEU A 75 14.43 -11.31 2.74
C LEU A 75 13.53 -11.05 1.53
N PHE A 76 14.13 -10.93 0.34
CA PHE A 76 13.40 -10.63 -0.90
C PHE A 76 12.53 -11.81 -1.34
N ILE A 77 13.02 -13.04 -1.23
CA ILE A 77 12.22 -14.24 -1.52
C ILE A 77 10.97 -14.26 -0.63
N HIS A 78 11.14 -14.05 0.67
CA HIS A 78 10.03 -14.07 1.61
C HIS A 78 9.04 -12.93 1.40
N MET A 79 9.56 -11.73 1.10
CA MET A 79 8.78 -10.52 0.86
C MET A 79 7.89 -10.64 -0.38
N PHE A 80 8.45 -11.13 -1.49
CA PHE A 80 7.78 -11.10 -2.80
C PHE A 80 7.16 -12.43 -3.23
N THR A 81 7.50 -13.56 -2.59
CA THR A 81 6.92 -14.86 -2.99
C THR A 81 5.93 -15.41 -1.98
N GLN A 82 6.10 -15.11 -0.68
CA GLN A 82 5.28 -15.64 0.42
C GLN A 82 4.98 -17.16 0.34
N LYS A 83 5.86 -17.97 -0.27
CA LYS A 83 5.59 -19.38 -0.63
C LYS A 83 5.12 -20.27 0.52
N GLN A 84 5.49 -19.95 1.76
CA GLN A 84 5.07 -20.70 2.95
C GLN A 84 3.55 -20.78 3.11
N THR A 85 2.77 -19.85 2.57
CA THR A 85 1.30 -19.93 2.62
C THR A 85 0.73 -21.07 1.79
N LEU A 86 1.50 -21.60 0.82
CA LEU A 86 1.12 -22.76 0.01
C LEU A 86 1.12 -24.06 0.82
N GLY A 87 1.75 -24.08 2.00
CA GLY A 87 1.72 -25.22 2.92
C GLY A 87 0.39 -25.37 3.66
N CYS A 88 -0.57 -24.44 3.49
CA CYS A 88 -1.91 -24.54 4.07
C CYS A 88 -2.92 -25.06 3.04
N ASP A 89 -3.95 -25.78 3.49
CA ASP A 89 -5.02 -26.29 2.63
C ASP A 89 -5.76 -25.16 1.88
N GLU A 90 -6.15 -25.43 0.63
CA GLU A 90 -6.93 -24.53 -0.25
C GLU A 90 -6.33 -23.12 -0.47
N SER A 91 -5.01 -23.01 -0.40
CA SER A 91 -4.30 -21.72 -0.40
C SER A 91 -3.84 -21.22 -1.77
N ARG A 92 -3.74 -22.08 -2.80
CA ARG A 92 -3.06 -21.76 -4.08
C ARG A 92 -3.67 -20.58 -4.84
N SER A 93 -4.98 -20.60 -5.08
CA SER A 93 -5.69 -19.52 -5.79
C SER A 93 -5.61 -18.20 -5.02
N ARG A 94 -5.80 -18.25 -3.69
CA ARG A 94 -5.70 -17.08 -2.82
C ARG A 94 -4.29 -16.50 -2.79
N TRP A 95 -3.27 -17.36 -2.70
CA TRP A 95 -1.87 -16.97 -2.74
C TRP A 95 -1.56 -16.24 -4.04
N PHE A 96 -2.01 -16.78 -5.18
CA PHE A 96 -1.81 -16.15 -6.48
C PHE A 96 -2.51 -14.79 -6.56
N LEU A 97 -3.80 -14.71 -6.20
CA LEU A 97 -4.55 -13.45 -6.15
C LEU A 97 -3.89 -12.42 -5.22
N HIS A 98 -3.39 -12.86 -4.07
CA HIS A 98 -2.69 -11.99 -3.13
C HIS A 98 -1.39 -11.46 -3.72
N LEU A 99 -0.60 -12.31 -4.38
CA LEU A 99 0.62 -11.87 -5.04
C LEU A 99 0.33 -10.86 -6.16
N VAL A 100 -0.64 -11.14 -7.02
CA VAL A 100 -1.04 -10.20 -8.08
C VAL A 100 -1.50 -8.87 -7.47
N LEU A 101 -2.26 -8.90 -6.37
CA LEU A 101 -2.66 -7.67 -5.66
C LEU A 101 -1.46 -6.90 -5.08
N VAL A 102 -0.49 -7.58 -4.46
CA VAL A 102 0.70 -6.94 -3.88
C VAL A 102 1.52 -6.28 -4.98
N PHE A 103 1.79 -6.98 -6.07
CA PHE A 103 2.53 -6.39 -7.20
C PHE A 103 1.74 -5.25 -7.84
N GLY A 104 0.45 -5.46 -8.15
CA GLY A 104 -0.38 -4.40 -8.75
C GLY A 104 -0.49 -3.16 -7.87
N TYR A 105 -0.58 -3.32 -6.54
CA TYR A 105 -0.59 -2.17 -5.62
C TYR A 105 0.77 -1.47 -5.54
N LEU A 106 1.87 -2.22 -5.41
CA LEU A 106 3.20 -1.62 -5.29
C LEU A 106 3.62 -0.92 -6.58
N THR A 107 3.25 -1.47 -7.74
CA THR A 107 3.53 -0.83 -9.02
C THR A 107 2.59 0.35 -9.27
N LEU A 108 1.30 0.26 -8.90
CA LEU A 108 0.40 1.43 -8.92
C LEU A 108 0.96 2.59 -8.08
N LEU A 109 1.42 2.29 -6.86
CA LEU A 109 2.05 3.26 -5.97
C LEU A 109 3.31 3.89 -6.60
N ALA A 110 4.12 3.08 -7.29
CA ALA A 110 5.29 3.59 -8.00
C ALA A 110 4.89 4.44 -9.20
N THR A 111 3.83 4.06 -9.93
CA THR A 111 3.31 4.80 -11.08
C THR A 111 2.72 6.15 -10.64
N THR A 112 1.98 6.21 -9.54
CA THR A 112 1.44 7.49 -9.02
C THR A 112 2.53 8.40 -8.46
N VAL A 113 3.46 7.86 -7.68
CA VAL A 113 4.46 8.65 -6.94
C VAL A 113 5.70 8.96 -7.78
N ALA A 114 6.26 7.99 -8.50
CA ALA A 114 7.53 8.18 -9.21
C ALA A 114 7.34 8.63 -10.65
N LEU A 115 6.20 8.32 -11.26
CA LEU A 115 5.91 8.61 -12.68
C LEU A 115 4.84 9.69 -12.87
N ASP A 116 4.36 10.30 -11.79
CA ASP A 116 3.31 11.33 -11.78
C ASP A 116 2.11 10.95 -12.66
N TRP A 117 1.48 9.82 -12.34
CA TRP A 117 0.46 9.22 -13.20
C TRP A 117 -0.72 10.15 -13.53
N PHE A 118 -1.04 11.14 -12.70
CA PHE A 118 -2.12 12.08 -13.02
C PHE A 118 -1.66 13.27 -13.87
N GLY A 119 -0.36 13.61 -13.85
CA GLY A 119 0.22 14.69 -14.66
C GLY A 119 0.89 14.23 -15.96
N THR A 120 1.07 12.91 -16.16
CA THR A 120 1.81 12.38 -17.31
C THR A 120 0.98 12.31 -18.60
N ASP A 121 1.61 12.69 -19.72
CA ASP A 121 1.10 12.53 -21.09
C ASP A 121 1.63 11.26 -21.79
N ASN A 122 2.49 10.48 -21.12
CA ASN A 122 3.12 9.32 -21.73
C ASN A 122 2.13 8.14 -21.81
N SER A 123 1.71 7.78 -23.02
CA SER A 123 0.72 6.71 -23.26
C SER A 123 1.06 5.36 -22.62
N ILE A 124 2.35 5.01 -22.49
CA ILE A 124 2.79 3.76 -21.86
C ILE A 124 2.51 3.81 -20.35
N ILE A 125 2.84 4.93 -19.70
CA ILE A 125 2.63 5.13 -18.25
C ILE A 125 1.13 5.20 -17.95
N ILE A 126 0.37 5.85 -18.84
CA ILE A 126 -1.09 5.93 -18.77
C ILE A 126 -1.70 4.52 -18.78
N ALA A 127 -1.37 3.73 -19.80
CA ALA A 127 -1.87 2.36 -19.94
C ALA A 127 -1.44 1.46 -18.77
N LEU A 128 -0.21 1.60 -18.31
CA LEU A 128 0.32 0.88 -17.15
C LEU A 128 -0.54 1.15 -15.91
N GLY A 129 -0.74 2.42 -15.55
CA GLY A 129 -1.51 2.76 -14.36
C GLY A 129 -2.98 2.34 -14.46
N TYR A 130 -3.58 2.33 -15.65
CA TYR A 130 -4.93 1.80 -15.85
C TYR A 130 -5.01 0.30 -15.56
N ILE A 131 -4.06 -0.48 -16.07
CA ILE A 131 -3.98 -1.93 -15.82
C ILE A 131 -3.80 -2.19 -14.32
N GLU A 132 -2.89 -1.46 -13.68
CA GLU A 132 -2.59 -1.61 -12.26
C GLU A 132 -3.79 -1.25 -11.37
N ALA A 133 -4.42 -0.09 -11.61
CA ALA A 133 -5.62 0.33 -10.90
C ALA A 133 -6.77 -0.68 -11.09
N PHE A 134 -6.97 -1.17 -12.32
CA PHE A 134 -7.96 -2.20 -12.63
C PHE A 134 -7.72 -3.50 -11.87
N LEU A 135 -6.48 -3.99 -11.84
CA LEU A 135 -6.12 -5.19 -11.08
C LEU A 135 -6.38 -5.00 -9.58
N VAL A 136 -5.98 -3.85 -9.02
CA VAL A 136 -6.14 -3.56 -7.59
C VAL A 136 -7.61 -3.55 -7.20
N PHE A 137 -8.47 -2.79 -7.89
CA PHE A 137 -9.88 -2.74 -7.49
C PHE A 137 -10.64 -4.05 -7.81
N SER A 138 -10.29 -4.75 -8.88
CA SER A 138 -10.96 -6.00 -9.26
C SER A 138 -10.64 -7.14 -8.29
N ILE A 139 -9.37 -7.29 -7.89
CA ILE A 139 -8.98 -8.35 -6.94
C ILE A 139 -9.48 -8.04 -5.53
N THR A 140 -9.50 -6.76 -5.14
CA THR A 140 -10.09 -6.38 -3.84
C THR A 140 -11.59 -6.66 -3.78
N ILE A 141 -12.35 -6.51 -4.88
CA ILE A 141 -13.75 -6.99 -4.94
C ILE A 141 -13.84 -8.48 -4.60
N ILE A 142 -13.00 -9.32 -5.22
CA ILE A 142 -12.99 -10.77 -4.93
C ILE A 142 -12.74 -11.04 -3.44
N PHE A 143 -11.80 -10.31 -2.83
CA PHE A 143 -11.50 -10.45 -1.40
C PHE A 143 -12.59 -9.90 -0.47
N MET A 144 -13.36 -8.89 -0.88
CA MET A 144 -14.53 -8.41 -0.17
C MET A 144 -15.67 -9.43 -0.25
N LEU A 145 -15.98 -9.95 -1.45
CA LEU A 145 -17.00 -10.97 -1.65
C LEU A 145 -16.69 -12.23 -0.84
N GLY A 146 -15.43 -12.66 -0.78
CA GLY A 146 -15.00 -13.78 0.06
C GLY A 146 -15.16 -13.57 1.57
N ARG A 147 -15.24 -12.31 2.04
CA ARG A 147 -15.53 -11.98 3.45
C ARG A 147 -17.02 -11.96 3.72
N ILE A 148 -17.80 -11.42 2.80
CA ILE A 148 -19.27 -11.40 2.88
C ILE A 148 -19.81 -12.83 2.85
N SER A 149 -19.29 -13.67 1.96
CA SER A 149 -19.74 -15.06 1.81
C SER A 149 -19.28 -15.99 2.93
N LYS A 150 -18.31 -15.59 3.77
CA LYS A 150 -17.81 -16.35 4.94
C LYS A 150 -17.44 -17.80 4.64
N THR A 151 -17.01 -18.10 3.41
CA THR A 151 -16.75 -19.47 2.94
C THR A 151 -15.55 -20.14 3.60
N ARG A 152 -14.64 -19.37 4.21
CA ARG A 152 -13.41 -19.86 4.85
C ARG A 152 -13.32 -19.40 6.29
N GLU A 153 -12.65 -20.18 7.14
CA GLU A 153 -12.45 -19.84 8.57
C GLU A 153 -11.85 -18.44 8.77
N MET A 154 -10.80 -18.13 8.00
CA MET A 154 -10.17 -16.82 8.01
C MET A 154 -11.06 -15.66 7.52
N SER A 155 -12.13 -15.94 6.77
CA SER A 155 -13.15 -14.95 6.38
C SER A 155 -14.22 -14.79 7.47
N LYS A 156 -14.53 -15.86 8.21
CA LYS A 156 -15.51 -15.86 9.31
C LYS A 156 -15.07 -14.95 10.46
N PHE A 157 -13.77 -14.93 10.77
CA PHE A 157 -13.20 -14.17 11.88
C PHE A 157 -12.39 -12.95 11.40
N SER A 158 -13.01 -12.08 10.60
CA SER A 158 -12.37 -10.84 10.12
C SER A 158 -12.40 -9.75 11.20
N GLN A 159 -11.26 -9.11 11.47
CA GLN A 159 -11.23 -7.93 12.34
C GLN A 159 -11.66 -6.69 11.56
N PRO A 160 -12.15 -5.62 12.22
CA PRO A 160 -12.47 -4.36 11.54
C PRO A 160 -11.32 -3.81 10.69
N SER A 161 -10.07 -3.96 11.15
CA SER A 161 -8.86 -3.56 10.41
C SER A 161 -8.68 -4.30 9.08
N ASP A 162 -9.13 -5.57 8.98
CA ASP A 162 -9.12 -6.32 7.72
C ASP A 162 -10.09 -5.74 6.69
N ILE A 163 -11.25 -5.30 7.18
CA ILE A 163 -12.30 -4.73 6.35
C ILE A 163 -11.86 -3.35 5.87
N PHE A 164 -11.42 -2.47 6.78
CA PHE A 164 -10.91 -1.14 6.44
C PHE A 164 -9.79 -1.20 5.41
N PHE A 165 -8.82 -2.10 5.60
CA PHE A 165 -7.70 -2.22 4.67
C PHE A 165 -8.15 -2.55 3.25
N ILE A 166 -9.06 -3.51 3.08
CA ILE A 166 -9.47 -3.94 1.73
C ILE A 166 -10.44 -2.97 1.09
N VAL A 167 -11.36 -2.39 1.87
CA VAL A 167 -12.28 -1.38 1.35
C VAL A 167 -11.52 -0.14 0.88
N TRP A 168 -10.54 0.35 1.64
CA TRP A 168 -9.75 1.50 1.19
C TRP A 168 -8.86 1.15 0.00
N LEU A 169 -8.29 -0.04 -0.05
CA LEU A 169 -7.50 -0.48 -1.20
C LEU A 169 -8.34 -0.56 -2.48
N PHE A 170 -9.59 -1.04 -2.36
CA PHE A 170 -10.58 -0.99 -3.43
C PHE A 170 -10.89 0.45 -3.85
N LEU A 171 -11.23 1.32 -2.89
CA LEU A 171 -11.57 2.72 -3.16
C LEU A 171 -10.40 3.47 -3.80
N MET A 172 -9.17 3.22 -3.35
CA MET A 172 -7.95 3.78 -3.95
C MET A 172 -7.83 3.39 -5.42
N GLY A 173 -7.89 2.10 -5.75
CA GLY A 173 -7.81 1.65 -7.14
C GLY A 173 -8.95 2.19 -8.02
N LEU A 174 -10.19 2.13 -7.53
CA LEU A 174 -11.36 2.59 -8.27
C LEU A 174 -11.33 4.09 -8.53
N THR A 175 -11.06 4.89 -7.50
CA THR A 175 -11.04 6.36 -7.63
C THR A 175 -9.84 6.85 -8.41
N ALA A 176 -8.68 6.20 -8.31
CA ALA A 176 -7.53 6.53 -9.14
C ALA A 176 -7.82 6.27 -10.63
N PHE A 177 -8.43 5.12 -10.94
CA PHE A 177 -8.92 4.81 -12.29
C PHE A 177 -9.92 5.86 -12.80
N ALA A 178 -10.91 6.20 -11.97
CA ALA A 178 -11.94 7.17 -12.35
C ALA A 178 -11.38 8.58 -12.56
N VAL A 179 -10.47 9.04 -11.69
CA VAL A 179 -9.78 10.32 -11.84
C VAL A 179 -9.02 10.35 -13.17
N ARG A 180 -8.21 9.32 -13.45
CA ARG A 180 -7.46 9.26 -14.72
C ARG A 180 -8.40 9.27 -15.93
N LEU A 181 -9.50 8.54 -15.89
CA LEU A 181 -10.52 8.54 -16.94
C LEU A 181 -11.12 9.93 -17.16
N PHE A 182 -11.38 10.67 -16.10
CA PHE A 182 -11.94 12.03 -16.19
C PHE A 182 -10.91 13.04 -16.68
N ILE A 183 -9.62 12.83 -16.42
CA ILE A 183 -8.54 13.63 -17.02
C ILE A 183 -8.51 13.39 -18.52
N ASP A 184 -8.48 12.12 -18.97
CA ASP A 184 -8.38 11.78 -20.39
C ASP A 184 -9.61 12.21 -21.21
N LEU A 185 -10.78 12.33 -20.57
CA LEU A 185 -12.01 12.82 -21.18
C LEU A 185 -12.22 14.34 -21.05
N ASP A 186 -11.29 15.07 -20.43
CA ASP A 186 -11.42 16.50 -20.12
C ASP A 186 -12.68 16.85 -19.28
N LEU A 187 -13.13 15.91 -18.45
CA LEU A 187 -14.32 16.04 -17.60
C LEU A 187 -13.98 16.41 -16.15
N LEU A 188 -12.70 16.35 -15.77
CA LEU A 188 -12.29 16.57 -14.38
C LEU A 188 -12.58 17.99 -13.90
N THR A 189 -12.46 18.99 -14.78
CA THR A 189 -12.71 20.41 -14.48
C THR A 189 -14.14 20.63 -13.95
N THR A 190 -15.12 19.98 -14.56
CA THR A 190 -16.53 20.08 -14.18
C THR A 190 -16.87 19.19 -12.99
N ASN A 191 -16.09 18.12 -12.76
CA ASN A 191 -16.36 17.09 -11.76
C ASN A 191 -15.24 16.98 -10.72
N PHE A 192 -14.64 18.10 -10.34
CA PHE A 192 -13.43 18.13 -9.51
C PHE A 192 -13.61 17.48 -8.13
N TRP A 193 -14.84 17.37 -7.64
CA TRP A 193 -15.22 16.60 -6.46
C TRP A 193 -14.74 15.14 -6.49
N LEU A 194 -14.63 14.53 -7.68
CA LEU A 194 -14.06 13.20 -7.85
C LEU A 194 -12.60 13.15 -7.38
N TYR A 195 -11.80 14.15 -7.75
CA TYR A 195 -10.41 14.25 -7.31
C TYR A 195 -10.32 14.51 -5.81
N LEU A 196 -11.16 15.39 -5.26
CA LEU A 196 -11.18 15.65 -3.82
C LEU A 196 -11.55 14.40 -3.00
N ALA A 197 -12.48 13.58 -3.51
CA ALA A 197 -12.81 12.29 -2.92
C ALA A 197 -11.60 11.34 -2.98
N HIS A 198 -10.94 11.21 -4.14
CA HIS A 198 -9.73 10.41 -4.31
C HIS A 198 -8.62 10.85 -3.34
N LEU A 199 -8.32 12.15 -3.28
CA LEU A 199 -7.32 12.73 -2.39
C LEU A 199 -7.65 12.47 -0.91
N THR A 200 -8.92 12.54 -0.54
CA THR A 200 -9.35 12.19 0.82
C THR A 200 -9.09 10.72 1.14
N ILE A 201 -9.44 9.81 0.23
CA ILE A 201 -9.21 8.37 0.40
C ILE A 201 -7.71 8.10 0.50
N LEU A 202 -6.89 8.74 -0.35
CA LEU A 202 -5.44 8.65 -0.35
C LEU A 202 -4.84 9.16 0.96
N ALA A 203 -5.27 10.32 1.45
CA ALA A 203 -4.81 10.87 2.72
C ALA A 203 -5.17 9.98 3.91
N GLN A 204 -6.40 9.45 3.94
CA GLN A 204 -6.82 8.50 4.97
C GLN A 204 -6.00 7.21 4.89
N TRP A 205 -5.75 6.70 3.68
CA TRP A 205 -4.93 5.52 3.45
C TRP A 205 -3.51 5.73 4.00
N ALA A 206 -2.84 6.79 3.57
CA ALA A 206 -1.44 7.05 3.90
C ALA A 206 -1.22 7.39 5.39
N ILE A 207 -2.10 8.19 6.00
CA ILE A 207 -1.92 8.68 7.37
C ILE A 207 -2.46 7.70 8.42
N ILE A 208 -3.57 7.01 8.12
CA ILE A 208 -4.27 6.20 9.12
C ILE A 208 -4.01 4.71 8.90
N ILE A 209 -4.18 4.22 7.68
CA ILE A 209 -4.24 2.78 7.42
C ILE A 209 -2.85 2.17 7.20
N VAL A 210 -1.98 2.81 6.41
CA VAL A 210 -0.63 2.29 6.14
C VAL A 210 0.22 2.16 7.41
N PRO A 211 0.37 3.18 8.27
CA PRO A 211 1.27 3.11 9.43
C PRO A 211 0.79 2.22 10.56
N PHE A 212 -0.53 2.10 10.76
CA PHE A 212 -1.12 1.40 11.91
C PHE A 212 -1.93 0.17 11.53
N GLY A 213 -2.07 -0.11 10.24
CA GLY A 213 -2.84 -1.23 9.73
C GLY A 213 -1.97 -2.42 9.34
N LYS A 214 -2.62 -3.35 8.63
CA LYS A 214 -1.99 -4.60 8.22
C LYS A 214 -0.92 -4.41 7.15
N TRP A 215 -0.86 -3.27 6.44
CA TRP A 215 0.16 -3.02 5.42
C TRP A 215 1.60 -3.32 5.90
N THR A 216 1.89 -2.93 7.15
CA THR A 216 3.20 -3.12 7.80
C THR A 216 3.68 -4.58 7.88
N HIS A 217 2.78 -5.56 7.80
CA HIS A 217 3.14 -6.98 7.82
C HIS A 217 4.08 -7.37 6.67
N PHE A 218 3.96 -6.69 5.52
CA PHE A 218 4.80 -6.93 4.35
C PHE A 218 6.30 -6.74 4.68
N LEU A 219 6.62 -5.73 5.48
CA LEU A 219 7.99 -5.47 5.92
C LEU A 219 8.33 -6.29 7.16
N TYR A 220 7.58 -6.14 8.25
CA TYR A 220 7.98 -6.69 9.54
C TYR A 220 8.10 -8.23 9.53
N ARG A 221 7.20 -8.94 8.85
CA ARG A 221 7.28 -10.40 8.74
C ARG A 221 8.52 -10.84 7.95
N SER A 222 8.81 -10.16 6.84
CA SER A 222 9.96 -10.48 5.98
C SER A 222 11.29 -10.23 6.70
N PHE A 223 11.39 -9.10 7.41
CA PHE A 223 12.56 -8.80 8.24
C PHE A 223 12.70 -9.75 9.43
N ALA A 224 11.60 -10.20 10.04
CA ALA A 224 11.65 -11.16 11.13
C ALA A 224 12.27 -12.50 10.68
N MET A 225 11.83 -13.03 9.54
CA MET A 225 12.40 -14.25 8.96
C MET A 225 13.87 -14.07 8.57
N TYR A 226 14.23 -12.91 7.99
CA TYR A 226 15.62 -12.58 7.70
C TYR A 226 16.50 -12.54 8.96
N PHE A 227 16.02 -11.93 10.06
CA PHE A 227 16.76 -11.89 11.32
C PHE A 227 16.86 -13.27 11.98
N GLU A 228 15.84 -14.11 11.86
CA GLU A 228 15.89 -15.49 12.32
C GLU A 228 16.96 -16.31 11.60
N GLU A 229 16.98 -16.26 10.27
CA GLU A 229 17.99 -16.96 9.47
C GLU A 229 19.40 -16.40 9.70
N LEU A 230 19.53 -15.09 9.88
CA LEU A 230 20.79 -14.45 10.23
C LEU A 230 21.35 -14.96 11.57
N LYS A 231 20.49 -15.20 12.57
CA LYS A 231 20.90 -15.81 13.85
C LYS A 231 21.28 -17.28 13.70
N ALA A 232 20.72 -18.00 12.75
CA ALA A 232 21.14 -19.37 12.45
C ALA A 232 22.54 -19.45 11.80
N GLN A 233 23.08 -18.32 11.34
CA GLN A 233 24.45 -18.20 10.83
C GLN A 233 25.51 -17.87 11.90
N LYS A 234 25.13 -17.84 13.19
CA LYS A 234 26.06 -17.75 14.34
C LYS A 234 27.08 -18.89 14.29
#